data_AF-A0A7V3RNU4-F1
#
_entry.id   AF-A0A7V3RNU4-F1
#
_cell.length_a   1.000
_cell.length_b   1.000
_cell.length_c   1.000
_cell.angle_alpha   90.00
_cell.angle_beta   90.00
_cell.angle_gamma   90.00
#
_symmetry.space_group_name_H-M   'P 1'
#
loop_
_entity.id
_entity.type
_entity.pdbx_description
1 polymer ?
#
loop_
_entity_poly.entity_id
_entity_poly.type
_entity_poly.pdbx_seq_one_letter_code
_entity_poly.pdbx_strand_id
1 'polypeptide(L)'
;PESVHSTTETFVALKLFIDNWRWAGVPFYLRTGKRMPKRASEVAIQFKDVPQVLFGSPTDVPLEPVVLSLRVQPEEGLAMRIASKLPGPKVRIYPVKMEFNYSSSFGGTSPEAYERLILDVMAGDATLFMRRDGVEAAWQFVMPILDHWEQMHVRDLPEYQCGTWGPVEADRIIVPDGRRWRTL
;
A
#
# COMPACT_ATOMS: atom_id res chain seq x y z
N PRO A 1 32.89 10.44 -3.41
CA PRO A 1 33.03 11.08 -2.08
C PRO A 1 31.69 11.06 -1.35
N GLU A 2 31.53 10.23 -0.32
CA GLU A 2 30.32 10.24 0.51
C GLU A 2 30.27 11.54 1.32
N SER A 3 29.23 12.35 1.15
CA SER A 3 29.07 13.58 1.93
C SER A 3 28.53 13.22 3.32
N VAL A 4 29.31 13.51 4.36
CA VAL A 4 28.97 13.24 5.77
C VAL A 4 27.75 14.05 6.25
N HIS A 5 27.30 15.03 5.47
CA HIS A 5 26.12 15.87 5.72
C HIS A 5 24.99 15.63 4.70
N SER A 6 24.88 14.42 4.16
CA SER A 6 23.79 14.09 3.23
C SER A 6 22.44 14.17 3.92
N THR A 7 21.52 14.94 3.32
CA THR A 7 20.11 15.00 3.68
C THR A 7 19.25 14.20 2.69
N THR A 8 19.84 13.19 2.02
CA THR A 8 19.09 12.32 1.11
C THR A 8 18.18 11.37 1.88
N GLU A 9 16.90 11.63 1.74
CA GLU A 9 15.75 10.84 2.12
C GLU A 9 15.84 9.37 1.68
N THR A 10 15.63 8.48 2.66
CA THR A 10 15.58 7.02 2.47
C THR A 10 14.18 6.46 2.66
N PHE A 11 13.21 7.31 3.00
CA PHE A 11 11.81 7.01 3.22
C PHE A 11 10.94 8.18 2.77
N VAL A 12 9.77 7.90 2.21
CA VAL A 12 8.74 8.90 1.92
C VAL A 12 7.36 8.31 2.20
N ALA A 13 6.46 9.15 2.74
CA ALA A 13 5.05 8.85 2.88
C ALA A 13 4.21 10.03 2.38
N LEU A 14 3.15 9.74 1.62
CA LEU A 14 2.29 10.74 0.98
C LEU A 14 0.82 10.38 1.22
N LYS A 15 0.00 11.42 1.38
CA LYS A 15 -1.46 11.36 1.27
C LYS A 15 -1.87 12.10 0.03
N LEU A 16 -2.50 11.39 -0.89
CA LEU A 16 -2.88 11.86 -2.21
C LEU A 16 -4.39 11.79 -2.37
N PHE A 17 -4.91 12.62 -3.27
CA PHE A 17 -6.29 12.59 -3.69
C PHE A 17 -6.33 12.57 -5.21
N ILE A 18 -7.27 11.81 -5.77
CA ILE A 18 -7.54 11.81 -7.20
C ILE A 18 -8.78 12.66 -7.41
N ASP A 19 -8.62 13.78 -8.09
CA ASP A 19 -9.71 14.74 -8.33
C ASP A 19 -10.62 14.26 -9.46
N ASN A 20 -11.49 13.30 -9.14
CA ASN A 20 -12.59 12.90 -9.99
C ASN A 20 -13.77 12.39 -9.17
N TRP A 21 -14.92 12.22 -9.83
CA TRP A 21 -16.16 11.79 -9.18
C TRP A 21 -16.05 10.41 -8.51
N ARG A 22 -15.22 9.51 -9.05
CA ARG A 22 -15.08 8.13 -8.56
C ARG A 22 -14.31 8.06 -7.25
N TRP A 23 -13.32 8.95 -7.09
CA TRP A 23 -12.39 8.97 -5.95
C TRP A 23 -12.55 10.22 -5.06
N ALA A 24 -13.62 10.99 -5.26
CA ALA A 24 -13.93 12.16 -4.46
C ALA A 24 -13.92 11.83 -2.95
N GLY A 25 -13.06 12.50 -2.20
CA GLY A 25 -12.89 12.32 -0.76
C GLY A 25 -12.23 11.00 -0.34
N VAL A 26 -11.70 10.19 -1.27
CA VAL A 26 -10.99 8.95 -0.95
C VAL A 26 -9.48 9.22 -0.90
N PRO A 27 -8.83 9.12 0.27
CA PRO A 27 -7.39 9.32 0.39
C PRO A 27 -6.62 8.09 -0.10
N PHE A 28 -5.57 8.34 -0.89
CA PHE A 28 -4.57 7.38 -1.32
C PHE A 28 -3.29 7.57 -0.50
N TYR A 29 -2.90 6.52 0.21
CA TYR A 29 -1.70 6.54 1.04
C TYR A 29 -0.58 5.78 0.35
N LEU A 30 0.53 6.48 0.08
CA LEU A 30 1.74 5.87 -0.46
C LEU A 30 2.82 5.92 0.60
N ARG A 31 3.56 4.82 0.79
CA ARG A 31 4.83 4.86 1.51
C ARG A 31 5.85 3.95 0.84
N THR A 32 7.09 4.37 0.85
CA THR A 32 8.23 3.54 0.42
C THR A 32 9.45 3.92 1.24
N GLY A 33 10.32 2.95 1.50
CA GLY A 33 11.51 3.19 2.31
C GLY A 33 12.55 2.09 2.19
N LYS A 34 13.79 2.43 2.56
CA LYS A 34 14.91 1.50 2.67
C LYS A 34 15.10 1.07 4.12
N ARG A 35 15.83 -0.03 4.35
CA ARG A 35 16.12 -0.58 5.68
C ARG A 35 14.85 -0.80 6.55
N MET A 36 13.71 -1.07 5.90
CA MET A 36 12.49 -1.51 6.58
C MET A 36 12.62 -2.98 7.01
N PRO A 37 11.74 -3.50 7.90
CA PRO A 37 11.91 -4.83 8.48
C PRO A 37 11.77 -5.96 7.44
N LYS A 38 11.08 -5.69 6.33
CA LYS A 38 10.79 -6.66 5.28
C LYS A 38 10.78 -5.98 3.90
N ARG A 39 11.30 -6.67 2.89
CA ARG A 39 11.06 -6.32 1.48
C ARG A 39 9.63 -6.73 1.14
N ALA A 40 8.79 -5.76 0.81
CA ALA A 40 7.41 -6.00 0.40
C ALA A 40 6.90 -4.91 -0.53
N SER A 41 6.03 -5.30 -1.46
CA SER A 41 5.21 -4.43 -2.29
C SER A 41 3.77 -4.93 -2.19
N GLU A 42 2.90 -4.13 -1.58
CA GLU A 42 1.51 -4.46 -1.33
C GLU A 42 0.61 -3.26 -1.65
N VAL A 43 -0.54 -3.53 -2.26
CA VAL A 43 -1.66 -2.58 -2.34
C VAL A 43 -2.76 -3.04 -1.40
N ALA A 44 -3.16 -2.19 -0.46
CA ALA A 44 -4.23 -2.50 0.47
C ALA A 44 -5.41 -1.55 0.30
N ILE A 45 -6.59 -2.14 0.08
CA ILE A 45 -7.86 -1.43 -0.07
C ILE A 45 -8.67 -1.69 1.20
N GLN A 46 -8.83 -0.66 2.03
CA GLN A 46 -9.71 -0.69 3.18
C GLN A 46 -11.09 -0.17 2.79
N PHE A 47 -12.11 -1.01 2.96
CA PHE A 47 -13.51 -0.63 2.72
C PHE A 47 -14.04 0.19 3.89
N LYS A 48 -15.10 0.97 3.63
CA LYS A 48 -15.85 1.69 4.67
C LYS A 48 -16.45 0.68 5.66
N ASP A 49 -16.58 1.10 6.91
CA ASP A 49 -17.23 0.29 7.94
C ASP A 49 -18.67 -0.01 7.55
N VAL A 50 -19.10 -1.25 7.82
CA VAL A 50 -20.48 -1.67 7.61
C VAL A 50 -21.28 -1.26 8.86
N PRO A 51 -22.45 -0.63 8.70
CA PRO A 51 -23.33 -0.33 9.83
C PRO A 51 -23.63 -1.60 10.64
N GLN A 52 -23.53 -1.52 11.98
CA GLN A 52 -23.73 -2.64 12.92
C GLN A 52 -25.19 -3.18 12.99
N VAL A 53 -26.06 -2.74 12.07
CA VAL A 53 -27.51 -2.92 12.14
C VAL A 53 -27.95 -4.36 11.85
N LEU A 54 -27.14 -5.16 11.16
CA LEU A 54 -27.55 -6.47 10.66
C LEU A 54 -27.58 -7.59 11.71
N PHE A 55 -26.95 -7.43 12.88
CA PHE A 55 -26.81 -8.51 13.86
C PHE A 55 -27.56 -8.31 15.18
N GLY A 56 -28.31 -7.20 15.34
CA GLY A 56 -29.30 -6.99 16.41
C GLY A 56 -28.79 -7.11 17.86
N SER A 57 -27.48 -7.26 18.04
CA SER A 57 -26.81 -7.41 19.32
C SER A 57 -25.58 -6.51 19.29
N PRO A 58 -25.23 -5.84 20.40
CA PRO A 58 -23.88 -5.32 20.56
C PRO A 58 -22.93 -6.49 20.31
N THR A 59 -22.10 -6.41 19.28
CA THR A 59 -20.94 -7.28 19.24
C THR A 59 -20.01 -6.79 20.35
N ASP A 60 -19.62 -7.68 21.26
CA ASP A 60 -18.62 -7.38 22.31
C ASP A 60 -17.26 -6.94 21.71
N VAL A 61 -17.09 -7.09 20.39
CA VAL A 61 -15.88 -6.75 19.64
C VAL A 61 -16.25 -5.80 18.49
N PRO A 62 -15.56 -4.65 18.34
CA PRO A 62 -15.69 -3.80 17.16
C PRO A 62 -15.39 -4.60 15.89
N LEU A 63 -16.25 -4.52 14.88
CA LEU A 63 -15.94 -5.13 13.59
C LEU A 63 -14.82 -4.34 12.93
N GLU A 64 -13.66 -4.97 12.79
CA GLU A 64 -12.59 -4.38 12.00
C GLU A 64 -13.03 -4.25 10.53
N PRO A 65 -12.65 -3.17 9.83
CA PRO A 65 -13.03 -2.93 8.45
C PRO A 65 -12.57 -4.06 7.53
N VAL A 66 -13.31 -4.30 6.44
CA VAL A 66 -12.89 -5.24 5.40
C VAL A 66 -11.64 -4.69 4.71
N VAL A 67 -10.64 -5.55 4.50
CA VAL A 67 -9.41 -5.18 3.80
C VAL A 67 -9.12 -6.19 2.71
N LEU A 68 -8.92 -5.70 1.50
CA LEU A 68 -8.38 -6.45 0.37
C LEU A 68 -6.91 -6.07 0.19
N SER A 69 -6.01 -7.02 0.39
CA SER A 69 -4.56 -6.85 0.18
C SER A 69 -4.10 -7.63 -1.05
N LEU A 70 -3.45 -6.92 -1.96
CA LEU A 70 -2.81 -7.44 -3.17
C LEU A 70 -1.30 -7.42 -2.94
N ARG A 71 -0.67 -8.58 -2.82
CA ARG A 71 0.78 -8.71 -2.69
C ARG A 71 1.39 -8.83 -4.07
N VAL A 72 2.27 -7.88 -4.41
CA VAL A 72 2.99 -7.84 -5.68
C VAL A 72 4.34 -8.53 -5.57
N GLN A 73 5.03 -8.41 -4.43
CA GLN A 73 6.26 -9.16 -4.15
C GLN A 73 6.66 -9.01 -2.67
N PRO A 74 7.35 -9.99 -2.07
CA PRO A 74 7.44 -11.38 -2.50
C PRO A 74 6.10 -12.10 -2.29
N GLU A 75 6.00 -13.35 -2.79
CA GLU A 75 4.83 -14.21 -2.62
C GLU A 75 3.55 -13.58 -3.17
N GLU A 76 3.51 -13.49 -4.50
CA GLU A 76 2.39 -12.92 -5.23
C GLU A 76 1.09 -13.57 -4.81
N GLY A 77 0.11 -12.75 -4.48
CA GLY A 77 -1.13 -13.26 -3.95
C GLY A 77 -2.12 -12.19 -3.57
N LEU A 78 -3.27 -12.65 -3.11
CA LEU A 78 -4.38 -11.81 -2.71
C LEU A 78 -4.93 -12.35 -1.41
N ALA A 79 -5.22 -11.47 -0.47
CA ALA A 79 -5.95 -11.84 0.73
C ALA A 79 -7.07 -10.85 1.00
N MET A 80 -8.20 -11.35 1.47
CA MET A 80 -9.35 -10.55 1.89
C MET A 80 -9.70 -10.93 3.32
N ARG A 81 -9.69 -9.94 4.21
CA ARG A 81 -10.09 -10.11 5.61
C ARG A 81 -11.53 -9.64 5.76
N ILE A 82 -12.42 -10.57 6.09
CA ILE A 82 -13.86 -10.34 6.27
C ILE A 82 -14.30 -10.78 7.67
N ALA A 83 -15.45 -10.29 8.11
CA ALA A 83 -16.08 -10.75 9.34
C ALA A 83 -17.09 -11.86 9.01
N SER A 84 -17.01 -12.99 9.70
CA SER A 84 -17.94 -14.12 9.52
C SER A 84 -18.48 -14.62 10.85
N LYS A 85 -19.70 -15.18 10.82
CA LYS A 85 -20.31 -15.82 11.99
C LYS A 85 -19.58 -17.13 12.29
N LEU A 86 -19.17 -17.33 13.54
CA LEU A 86 -18.69 -18.62 14.01
C LEU A 86 -19.84 -19.64 13.96
N PRO A 87 -19.62 -20.84 13.38
CA PRO A 87 -20.59 -21.92 13.42
C PRO A 87 -20.99 -22.21 14.88
N GLY A 88 -22.29 -22.16 15.16
CA GLY A 88 -22.82 -22.38 16.50
C GLY A 88 -24.15 -21.65 16.78
N PRO A 89 -24.76 -21.95 17.94
CA PRO A 89 -26.05 -21.38 18.34
C PRO A 89 -25.94 -19.92 18.77
N LYS A 90 -24.78 -19.47 19.25
CA LYS A 90 -24.54 -18.06 19.63
C LYS A 90 -24.08 -17.25 18.43
N VAL A 91 -24.55 -16.00 18.31
CA VAL A 91 -24.04 -15.05 17.32
C VAL A 91 -22.71 -14.51 17.83
N ARG A 92 -21.62 -15.06 17.31
CA ARG A 92 -20.26 -14.54 17.53
C ARG A 92 -19.63 -14.28 16.18
N ILE A 93 -19.11 -13.08 15.98
CA ILE A 93 -18.46 -12.68 14.75
C ILE A 93 -16.94 -12.78 14.93
N TYR A 94 -16.25 -13.35 13.96
CA TYR A 94 -14.81 -13.54 13.97
C TYR A 94 -14.20 -13.13 12.64
N PRO A 95 -13.01 -12.51 12.62
CA PRO A 95 -12.31 -12.20 11.38
C PRO A 95 -11.83 -13.48 10.68
N VAL A 96 -12.22 -13.67 9.43
CA VAL A 96 -11.77 -14.75 8.55
C VAL A 96 -10.90 -14.16 7.44
N LYS A 97 -9.79 -14.84 7.15
CA LYS A 97 -8.87 -14.50 6.06
C LYS A 97 -9.11 -15.47 4.90
N MET A 98 -9.59 -14.95 3.77
CA MET A 98 -9.55 -15.65 2.49
C MET A 98 -8.22 -15.33 1.83
N GLU A 99 -7.49 -16.32 1.38
CA GLU A 99 -6.15 -16.13 0.84
C GLU A 99 -5.93 -16.97 -0.42
N PHE A 100 -5.27 -16.35 -1.38
CA PHE A 100 -4.78 -16.94 -2.61
C PHE A 100 -3.28 -16.62 -2.71
N ASN A 101 -2.48 -17.63 -3.03
CA ASN A 101 -1.04 -17.49 -3.27
C ASN A 101 -0.70 -18.17 -4.60
N TYR A 102 0.04 -17.47 -5.48
CA TYR A 102 0.41 -17.99 -6.79
C TYR A 102 1.28 -19.24 -6.70
N SER A 103 2.28 -19.25 -5.81
CA SER A 103 3.26 -20.35 -5.72
C SER A 103 2.60 -21.66 -5.30
N SER A 104 1.65 -21.60 -4.35
CA SER A 104 0.92 -22.78 -3.88
C SER A 104 -0.14 -23.26 -4.86
N SER A 105 -0.71 -22.37 -5.67
CA SER A 105 -1.89 -22.68 -6.49
C SER A 105 -1.53 -23.17 -7.89
N PHE A 106 -0.47 -22.62 -8.49
CA PHE A 106 -0.11 -22.94 -9.87
C PHE A 106 1.16 -23.79 -9.99
N GLY A 107 2.04 -23.78 -8.98
CA GLY A 107 3.32 -24.48 -9.04
C GLY A 107 4.26 -23.87 -10.10
N GLY A 108 5.54 -23.78 -9.78
CA GLY A 108 6.56 -23.22 -10.68
C GLY A 108 6.89 -21.76 -10.40
N THR A 109 7.98 -21.31 -10.99
CA THR A 109 8.46 -19.93 -10.92
C THR A 109 7.66 -19.06 -11.88
N SER A 110 7.09 -17.96 -11.37
CA SER A 110 6.58 -16.88 -12.21
C SER A 110 7.69 -16.44 -13.19
N PRO A 111 7.38 -16.20 -14.48
CA PRO A 111 8.36 -15.69 -15.44
C PRO A 111 9.05 -14.45 -14.89
N GLU A 112 10.35 -14.32 -15.15
CA GLU A 112 11.07 -13.13 -14.69
C GLU A 112 10.48 -11.88 -15.37
N ALA A 113 10.42 -10.75 -14.66
CA ALA A 113 9.82 -9.52 -15.16
C ALA A 113 10.36 -9.11 -16.54
N TYR A 114 11.66 -9.28 -16.78
CA TYR A 114 12.27 -8.95 -18.07
C TYR A 114 11.95 -9.95 -19.19
N GLU A 115 11.80 -11.25 -18.90
CA GLU A 115 11.38 -12.24 -19.89
C GLU A 115 10.01 -11.87 -20.48
N ARG A 116 9.07 -11.48 -19.59
CA ARG A 116 7.75 -11.05 -20.00
C ARG A 116 7.79 -9.78 -20.87
N LEU A 117 8.53 -8.77 -20.44
CA LEU A 117 8.62 -7.51 -21.18
C LEU A 117 9.27 -7.68 -22.56
N ILE A 118 10.30 -8.53 -22.67
CA ILE A 118 10.94 -8.82 -23.96
C ILE A 118 9.96 -9.54 -24.90
N LEU A 119 9.21 -10.52 -24.38
CA LEU A 119 8.18 -11.20 -25.16
C LEU A 119 7.10 -10.24 -25.65
N ASP A 120 6.63 -9.33 -24.80
CA ASP A 120 5.63 -8.33 -25.16
C ASP A 120 6.15 -7.38 -26.26
N VAL A 121 7.43 -6.97 -26.22
CA VAL A 121 8.07 -6.19 -27.31
C VAL A 121 8.07 -6.97 -28.62
N MET A 122 8.43 -8.26 -28.60
CA MET A 122 8.43 -9.11 -29.79
C MET A 122 7.02 -9.31 -30.36
N ALA A 123 6.00 -9.35 -29.49
CA ALA A 123 4.60 -9.46 -29.87
C ALA A 123 3.97 -8.12 -30.29
N GLY A 124 4.67 -6.99 -30.12
CA GLY A 124 4.13 -5.66 -30.35
C GLY A 124 3.06 -5.23 -29.33
N ASP A 125 3.03 -5.84 -28.15
CA ASP A 125 2.10 -5.51 -27.07
C ASP A 125 2.71 -4.43 -26.15
N ALA A 126 2.11 -3.23 -26.17
CA ALA A 126 2.54 -2.09 -25.38
C ALA A 126 1.85 -2.00 -24.00
N THR A 127 1.02 -2.96 -23.60
CA THR A 127 0.14 -2.85 -22.42
C THR A 127 0.89 -2.66 -21.10
N LEU A 128 2.06 -3.28 -20.94
CA LEU A 128 2.88 -3.17 -19.73
C LEU A 128 3.94 -2.06 -19.80
N PHE A 129 3.97 -1.28 -20.89
CA PHE A 129 4.90 -0.18 -21.06
C PHE A 129 4.26 1.15 -20.68
N MET A 130 5.06 1.99 -20.01
CA MET A 130 4.60 3.33 -19.66
C MET A 130 4.48 4.18 -20.93
N ARG A 131 3.28 4.72 -21.18
CA ARG A 131 3.05 5.68 -22.26
C ARG A 131 3.68 7.03 -21.90
N ARG A 132 4.13 7.75 -22.92
CA ARG A 132 4.80 9.05 -22.78
C ARG A 132 3.99 10.06 -21.95
N ASP A 133 2.71 10.21 -22.24
CA ASP A 133 1.79 11.11 -21.53
C ASP A 133 1.67 10.75 -20.05
N GLY A 134 1.63 9.45 -19.72
CA GLY A 134 1.65 8.97 -18.34
C GLY A 134 2.94 9.31 -17.60
N VAL A 135 4.09 9.19 -18.27
CA VAL A 135 5.40 9.56 -17.68
C VAL A 135 5.51 11.06 -17.46
N GLU A 136 5.09 11.87 -18.44
CA GLU A 136 5.08 13.34 -18.33
C GLU A 136 4.16 13.80 -17.17
N ALA A 137 2.97 13.22 -17.03
CA ALA A 137 2.05 13.53 -15.93
C ALA A 137 2.62 13.14 -14.56
N ALA A 138 3.30 11.99 -14.46
CA ALA A 138 3.97 11.57 -13.21
C ALA A 138 5.07 12.56 -12.81
N TRP A 139 5.88 13.02 -13.76
CA TRP A 139 6.88 14.05 -13.49
C TRP A 139 6.26 15.40 -13.10
N GLN A 140 5.24 15.87 -13.83
CA GLN A 140 4.53 17.10 -13.48
C GLN A 140 3.96 17.06 -12.06
N PHE A 141 3.52 15.89 -11.60
CA PHE A 141 3.04 15.70 -10.24
C PHE A 141 4.17 15.72 -9.19
N VAL A 142 5.30 15.04 -9.45
CA VAL A 142 6.39 14.89 -8.46
C VAL A 142 7.32 16.10 -8.42
N MET A 143 7.54 16.79 -9.54
CA MET A 143 8.49 17.91 -9.64
C MET A 143 8.29 18.99 -8.57
N PRO A 144 7.07 19.53 -8.33
CA PRO A 144 6.87 20.55 -7.30
C PRO A 144 7.26 20.08 -5.89
N ILE A 145 7.12 18.78 -5.59
CA ILE A 145 7.52 18.21 -4.30
C ILE A 145 9.05 18.22 -4.20
N LEU A 146 9.74 17.79 -5.25
CA LEU A 146 11.21 17.76 -5.30
C LEU A 146 11.82 19.16 -5.23
N ASP A 147 11.29 20.10 -6.03
CA ASP A 147 11.77 21.48 -6.08
C ASP A 147 11.61 22.15 -4.71
N HIS A 148 10.47 21.93 -4.05
CA HIS A 148 10.23 22.46 -2.71
C HIS A 148 11.18 21.85 -1.67
N TRP A 149 11.43 20.54 -1.78
CA TRP A 149 12.34 19.82 -0.89
C TRP A 149 13.77 20.33 -0.99
N GLU A 150 14.26 20.55 -2.21
CA GLU A 150 15.59 21.10 -2.47
C GLU A 150 15.71 22.54 -1.96
N GLN A 151 14.71 23.38 -2.20
CA GLN A 151 14.72 24.78 -1.77
C GLN A 151 14.68 24.96 -0.25
N MET A 152 14.01 24.07 0.48
CA MET A 152 13.87 24.17 1.93
C MET A 152 15.19 23.93 2.69
N HIS A 153 16.22 23.38 2.05
CA HIS A 153 17.50 23.04 2.70
C HIS A 153 17.29 22.33 4.05
N VAL A 154 16.35 21.38 4.08
CA VAL A 154 15.88 20.73 5.31
C VAL A 154 17.08 20.10 6.01
N ARG A 155 17.41 20.62 7.20
CA ARG A 155 18.53 20.13 8.00
C ARG A 155 18.17 18.93 8.86
N ASP A 156 16.91 18.85 9.27
CA ASP A 156 16.41 17.83 10.21
C ASP A 156 15.34 16.97 9.53
N LEU A 157 15.78 15.84 8.99
CA LEU A 157 14.89 14.81 8.46
C LEU A 157 14.32 13.98 9.61
N PRO A 158 13.04 13.56 9.53
CA PRO A 158 12.53 12.54 10.44
C PRO A 158 13.37 11.27 10.36
N GLU A 159 14.01 10.93 11.47
CA GLU A 159 14.82 9.73 11.57
C GLU A 159 13.97 8.50 11.94
N TYR A 160 14.44 7.34 11.52
CA TYR A 160 13.83 6.07 11.89
C TYR A 160 14.91 5.01 12.07
N GLN A 161 14.70 4.14 13.04
CA GLN A 161 15.64 3.05 13.31
C GLN A 161 15.57 2.02 12.17
N CYS A 162 16.74 1.53 11.75
CA CYS A 162 16.82 0.41 10.81
C CYS A 162 16.01 -0.79 11.31
N GLY A 163 15.19 -1.39 10.44
CA GLY A 163 14.31 -2.49 10.79
C GLY A 163 12.96 -2.06 11.38
N THR A 164 12.61 -0.77 11.32
CA THR A 164 11.27 -0.25 11.68
C THR A 164 10.49 0.17 10.44
N TRP A 165 9.17 0.37 10.58
CA TRP A 165 8.26 0.71 9.48
C TRP A 165 8.26 2.19 9.06
N GLY A 166 9.33 2.92 9.39
CA GLY A 166 9.49 4.33 9.12
C GLY A 166 9.32 5.22 10.36
N PRO A 167 9.41 6.55 10.18
CA PRO A 167 9.30 7.53 11.26
C PRO A 167 7.86 7.70 11.73
N VAL A 168 7.67 8.18 12.96
CA VAL A 168 6.34 8.43 13.55
C VAL A 168 5.54 9.48 12.77
N GLU A 169 6.23 10.38 12.07
CA GLU A 169 5.67 11.37 11.16
C GLU A 169 4.84 10.71 10.05
N ALA A 170 5.21 9.51 9.60
CA ALA A 170 4.43 8.77 8.61
C ALA A 170 3.06 8.33 9.17
N ASP A 171 2.97 8.01 10.46
CA ASP A 171 1.69 7.68 11.12
C ASP A 171 0.79 8.91 11.23
N ARG A 172 1.36 10.10 11.47
CA ARG A 172 0.61 11.36 11.57
C ARG A 172 -0.18 11.70 10.30
N ILE A 173 0.21 11.15 9.15
CA ILE A 173 -0.47 11.34 7.87
C ILE A 173 -1.80 10.55 7.80
N ILE A 174 -1.87 9.37 8.42
CA ILE A 174 -2.98 8.40 8.25
C ILE A 174 -3.89 8.29 9.48
N VAL A 175 -3.36 8.53 10.68
CA VAL A 175 -4.10 8.47 11.96
C VAL A 175 -5.29 9.45 12.03
N PRO A 176 -5.20 10.70 11.55
CA PRO A 176 -6.33 11.63 11.57
C PRO A 176 -7.57 11.12 10.81
N ASP A 177 -7.38 10.24 9.84
CA ASP A 177 -8.46 9.61 9.08
C ASP A 177 -9.00 8.33 9.75
N GLY A 178 -8.60 8.05 11.00
CA GLY A 178 -8.98 6.84 11.75
C GLY A 178 -8.36 5.57 11.19
N ARG A 179 -7.24 5.69 10.46
CA ARG A 179 -6.57 4.57 9.77
C ARG A 179 -5.18 4.34 10.33
N ARG A 180 -4.63 3.17 10.05
CA ARG A 180 -3.26 2.77 10.42
C ARG A 180 -2.58 2.12 9.24
N TRP A 181 -1.26 2.29 9.13
CA TRP A 181 -0.49 1.51 8.18
C TRP A 181 -0.57 0.01 8.51
N ARG A 182 -0.50 -0.82 7.48
CA ARG A 182 -0.43 -2.27 7.65
C ARG A 182 1.00 -2.69 8.01
N THR A 183 1.13 -3.60 8.95
CA THR A 183 2.39 -4.29 9.25
C THR A 183 2.46 -5.53 8.36
N LEU A 184 3.56 -5.72 7.61
CA LEU A 184 3.73 -6.78 6.60
C LEU A 184 4.70 -7.88 7.03
#